data_AF-A0AAV5I959-F1
#
_entry.id   AF-A0AAV5I959-F1
#
_cell.length_a   1.000
_cell.length_b   1.000
_cell.length_c   1.000
_cell.angle_alpha   90.00
_cell.angle_beta   90.00
_cell.angle_gamma   90.00
#
_symmetry.space_group_name_H-M   'P 1'
#
loop_
_entity.id
_entity.type
_entity.pdbx_description
1 polymer ?
#
loop_
_entity_poly.entity_id
_entity_poly.type
_entity_poly.pdbx_seq_one_letter_code
_entity_poly.pdbx_strand_id
1 'polypeptide(L)'
;MFAAAASVLVAGFLVYAYRSIIPPPPKVCGSPNGPPVTSPRIKLKDGRHLSYRERGVPKENAKYKVILVHGFDSSKDIYLPLSQDVMEEMGLYVLTFDRAGYGESDPNPNRSVKSEAFDIQELADQLQLGAKFYVIGVSIGTYSIWACLKYIPHRIAGATLVVPVINFWWPSFPPKLANEVFRNQLKRDQVKLSIAHHMPWLVYWWMTQKLFPYCAILQRHPILFTKRDVATVMEMSKVPNPDEHKIRQQGMHESLNRDII
;
A
#
# COMPACT_ATOMS: atom_id res chain seq x y z
N MET A 1 -38.69 8.52 -34.09
CA MET A 1 -38.51 7.32 -33.23
C MET A 1 -37.06 6.84 -33.17
N PHE A 2 -36.36 6.66 -34.28
CA PHE A 2 -34.94 6.25 -34.29
C PHE A 2 -33.99 7.22 -33.57
N ALA A 3 -34.12 8.53 -33.79
CA ALA A 3 -33.26 9.52 -33.12
C ALA A 3 -33.42 9.49 -31.58
N ALA A 4 -34.65 9.39 -31.08
CA ALA A 4 -34.93 9.29 -29.65
C ALA A 4 -34.38 7.98 -29.04
N ALA A 5 -34.55 6.85 -29.73
CA ALA A 5 -33.98 5.57 -29.29
C ALA A 5 -32.44 5.60 -29.27
N ALA A 6 -31.82 6.20 -30.29
CA ALA A 6 -30.37 6.40 -30.33
C ALA A 6 -29.87 7.31 -29.19
N SER A 7 -30.57 8.41 -28.89
CA SER A 7 -30.24 9.28 -27.76
C SER A 7 -30.32 8.58 -26.42
N VAL A 8 -31.34 7.74 -26.20
CA VAL A 8 -31.48 6.94 -24.96
C VAL A 8 -30.35 5.92 -24.82
N LEU A 9 -29.96 5.26 -25.92
CA LEU A 9 -28.83 4.32 -25.91
C LEU A 9 -27.51 5.01 -25.59
N VAL A 10 -27.24 6.17 -26.21
CA VAL A 10 -26.04 6.97 -25.93
C VAL A 10 -26.02 7.43 -24.48
N ALA A 11 -27.14 7.98 -23.97
CA ALA A 11 -27.23 8.40 -22.57
C ALA A 11 -27.04 7.22 -21.61
N GLY A 12 -27.66 6.07 -21.89
CA GLY A 12 -27.49 4.84 -21.11
C GLY A 12 -26.03 4.37 -21.09
N PHE A 13 -25.35 4.39 -22.24
CA PHE A 13 -23.94 4.05 -22.34
C PHE A 13 -23.05 5.03 -21.55
N LEU A 14 -23.30 6.33 -21.64
CA LEU A 14 -22.54 7.34 -20.89
C LEU A 14 -22.73 7.18 -19.38
N VAL A 15 -23.95 6.93 -18.92
CA VAL A 15 -24.22 6.67 -17.49
C VAL A 15 -23.53 5.39 -17.03
N TYR A 16 -23.57 4.33 -17.84
CA TYR A 16 -22.88 3.07 -17.54
C TYR A 16 -21.35 3.28 -17.46
N ALA A 17 -20.77 3.96 -18.46
CA ALA A 17 -19.35 4.28 -18.49
C ALA A 17 -18.93 5.11 -17.27
N TYR A 18 -19.69 6.15 -16.93
CA TYR A 18 -19.44 6.99 -15.77
C TYR A 18 -19.53 6.21 -14.45
N ARG A 19 -20.53 5.34 -14.29
CA ARG A 19 -20.62 4.48 -13.10
C ARG A 19 -19.48 3.47 -13.01
N SER A 20 -18.98 2.99 -14.14
CA SER A 20 -17.90 2.00 -14.19
C SER A 20 -16.53 2.54 -13.76
N ILE A 21 -16.34 3.86 -13.80
CA ILE A 21 -15.08 4.53 -13.37
C ILE A 21 -15.11 4.96 -11.90
N ILE A 22 -16.29 4.99 -11.27
CA ILE A 22 -16.42 5.39 -9.87
C ILE A 22 -16.21 4.17 -8.96
N PRO A 23 -15.20 4.18 -8.08
CA PRO A 23 -15.01 3.12 -7.12
C PRO A 23 -16.16 3.09 -6.09
N PRO A 24 -16.53 1.91 -5.57
CA PRO A 24 -17.47 1.82 -4.47
C PRO A 24 -16.90 2.51 -3.22
N PRO A 25 -17.75 3.03 -2.33
CA PRO A 25 -17.28 3.62 -1.08
C PRO A 25 -16.56 2.57 -0.23
N PRO A 26 -15.59 3.00 0.59
CA PRO A 26 -14.85 2.10 1.46
C PRO A 26 -15.72 1.53 2.57
N LYS A 27 -15.36 0.33 3.03
CA LYS A 27 -15.97 -0.31 4.19
C LYS A 27 -15.17 0.01 5.45
N VAL A 28 -15.39 1.19 6.01
CA VAL A 28 -14.66 1.69 7.18
C VAL A 28 -14.88 0.76 8.38
N CYS A 29 -13.79 0.34 9.03
CA CYS A 29 -13.87 -0.61 10.15
C CYS A 29 -14.49 0.06 11.38
N GLY A 30 -15.53 -0.56 11.95
CA GLY A 30 -16.30 -0.03 13.07
C GLY A 30 -17.46 0.91 12.68
N SER A 31 -17.70 1.17 11.39
CA SER A 31 -18.91 1.87 10.95
C SER A 31 -20.14 0.94 10.97
N PRO A 32 -21.38 1.47 10.92
CA PRO A 32 -22.56 0.65 10.64
C PRO A 32 -22.34 -0.16 9.35
N ASN A 33 -22.51 -1.49 9.43
CA ASN A 33 -22.23 -2.45 8.35
C ASN A 33 -20.76 -2.57 7.89
N GLY A 34 -19.82 -1.97 8.61
CA GLY A 34 -18.38 -2.11 8.39
C GLY A 34 -17.81 -3.38 9.08
N PRO A 35 -16.61 -3.84 8.69
CA PRO A 35 -15.89 -4.89 9.40
C PRO A 35 -15.64 -4.50 10.86
N PRO A 36 -15.54 -5.48 11.78
CA PRO A 36 -15.22 -5.19 13.18
C PRO A 36 -13.79 -4.68 13.31
N VAL A 37 -13.56 -3.92 14.38
CA VAL A 37 -12.23 -3.51 14.81
C VAL A 37 -11.74 -4.56 15.80
N THR A 38 -10.58 -5.17 15.52
CA THR A 38 -10.02 -6.28 16.29
C THR A 38 -8.59 -6.02 16.78
N SER A 39 -7.98 -4.92 16.32
CA SER A 39 -6.60 -4.57 16.64
C SER A 39 -6.53 -3.18 17.31
N PRO A 40 -5.49 -2.91 18.11
CA PRO A 40 -5.23 -1.56 18.62
C PRO A 40 -5.16 -0.54 17.48
N ARG A 41 -5.65 0.67 17.76
CA ARG A 41 -5.59 1.80 16.83
C ARG A 41 -5.32 3.09 17.57
N ILE A 42 -4.61 4.00 16.91
CA ILE A 42 -4.55 5.41 17.32
C ILE A 42 -5.50 6.24 16.46
N LYS A 43 -5.90 7.41 16.96
CA LYS A 43 -6.72 8.38 16.20
C LYS A 43 -5.86 9.57 15.80
N LEU A 44 -5.63 9.76 14.51
CA LEU A 44 -4.91 10.89 13.93
C LEU A 44 -5.65 12.21 14.16
N LYS A 45 -4.95 13.33 14.00
CA LYS A 45 -5.52 14.68 14.16
C LYS A 45 -6.68 14.97 13.21
N ASP A 46 -6.66 14.37 12.01
CA ASP A 46 -7.72 14.49 11.02
C ASP A 46 -8.94 13.57 11.29
N GLY A 47 -8.89 12.82 12.39
CA GLY A 47 -9.96 11.94 12.85
C GLY A 47 -9.90 10.50 12.34
N ARG A 48 -9.02 10.20 11.37
CA ARG A 48 -8.78 8.82 10.89
C ARG A 48 -8.11 7.97 11.96
N HIS A 49 -8.30 6.66 11.89
CA HIS A 49 -7.61 5.70 12.73
C HIS A 49 -6.50 4.98 11.98
N LEU A 50 -5.36 4.74 12.64
CA LEU A 50 -4.34 3.82 12.16
C LEU A 50 -4.24 2.61 13.09
N SER A 51 -4.38 1.42 12.53
CA SER A 51 -4.21 0.16 13.25
C SER A 51 -2.78 -0.35 13.20
N TYR A 52 -2.28 -0.90 14.31
CA TYR A 52 -0.88 -1.26 14.45
C TYR A 52 -0.66 -2.55 15.26
N ARG A 53 0.58 -3.06 15.20
CA ARG A 53 1.12 -4.14 16.03
C ARG A 53 2.48 -3.75 16.59
N GLU A 54 2.75 -4.18 17.81
CA GLU A 54 4.03 -4.00 18.50
C GLU A 54 4.68 -5.37 18.69
N ARG A 55 5.99 -5.48 18.43
CA ARG A 55 6.79 -6.71 18.57
C ARG A 55 8.18 -6.36 19.13
N GLY A 56 8.83 -7.34 19.77
CA GLY A 56 10.16 -7.17 20.36
C GLY A 56 10.11 -6.75 21.82
N VAL A 57 11.09 -5.96 22.28
CA VAL A 57 11.18 -5.50 23.67
C VAL A 57 10.19 -4.36 23.97
N PRO A 58 9.82 -4.13 25.25
CA PRO A 58 9.08 -2.94 25.65
C PRO A 58 9.75 -1.66 25.15
N LYS A 59 8.95 -0.73 24.62
CA LYS A 59 9.42 0.52 23.99
C LYS A 59 10.33 1.35 24.92
N GLU A 60 10.11 1.27 26.23
CA GLU A 60 10.83 1.98 27.28
C GLU A 60 12.27 1.48 27.41
N ASN A 61 12.50 0.19 27.10
CA ASN A 61 13.78 -0.49 27.19
C ASN A 61 14.47 -0.65 25.82
N ALA A 62 13.80 -0.21 24.75
CA ALA A 62 14.27 -0.41 23.39
C ALA A 62 15.49 0.46 23.07
N LYS A 63 16.55 -0.17 22.57
CA LYS A 63 17.72 0.51 21.99
C LYS A 63 17.39 1.10 20.63
N TYR A 64 16.59 0.38 19.83
CA TYR A 64 16.14 0.84 18.52
C TYR A 64 14.62 0.71 18.40
N LYS A 65 13.97 1.81 18.00
CA LYS A 65 12.55 1.87 17.72
C LYS A 65 12.36 1.98 16.22
N VAL A 66 11.72 0.98 15.64
CA VAL A 66 11.63 0.78 14.20
C VAL A 66 10.16 0.78 13.77
N ILE A 67 9.80 1.61 12.79
CA ILE A 67 8.53 1.51 12.10
C ILE A 67 8.75 0.75 10.78
N LEU A 68 8.08 -0.40 10.63
CA LEU A 68 8.11 -1.19 9.40
C LEU A 68 6.83 -0.97 8.60
N VAL A 69 6.99 -0.48 7.37
CA VAL A 69 5.92 -0.19 6.41
C VAL A 69 5.76 -1.36 5.45
N HIS A 70 4.59 -1.98 5.46
CA HIS A 70 4.29 -3.14 4.63
C HIS A 70 4.20 -2.82 3.13
N GLY A 71 4.35 -3.86 2.32
CA GLY A 71 4.27 -3.80 0.86
C GLY A 71 2.84 -3.89 0.31
N PHE A 72 2.76 -4.11 -1.00
CA PHE A 72 1.50 -4.28 -1.70
C PHE A 72 0.79 -5.53 -1.22
N ASP A 73 -0.52 -5.44 -0.98
CA ASP A 73 -1.36 -6.57 -0.59
C ASP A 73 -0.84 -7.26 0.70
N SER A 74 -0.46 -6.44 1.67
CA SER A 74 0.06 -6.83 2.98
C SER A 74 -0.56 -5.95 4.06
N SER A 75 -0.20 -6.17 5.32
CA SER A 75 -0.78 -5.47 6.48
C SER A 75 0.24 -5.27 7.58
N LYS A 76 -0.18 -4.68 8.71
CA LYS A 76 0.57 -4.68 9.98
C LYS A 76 0.99 -6.09 10.43
N ASP A 77 0.32 -7.13 9.96
CA ASP A 77 0.63 -8.52 10.31
C ASP A 77 1.72 -9.12 9.38
N ILE A 78 2.39 -8.29 8.57
CA ILE A 78 3.53 -8.68 7.73
C ILE A 78 4.52 -9.60 8.47
N TYR A 79 4.90 -10.67 7.78
CA TYR A 79 5.88 -11.63 8.29
C TYR A 79 7.23 -10.95 8.47
N LEU A 80 7.77 -11.06 9.69
CA LEU A 80 9.07 -10.57 10.05
C LEU A 80 9.93 -11.80 10.40
N PRO A 81 10.99 -12.11 9.61
CA PRO A 81 11.83 -13.28 9.86
C PRO A 81 12.83 -13.03 11.02
N LEU A 82 12.34 -12.51 12.14
CA LEU A 82 13.09 -12.29 13.37
C LEU A 82 12.42 -13.05 14.51
N SER A 83 13.18 -13.89 15.21
CA SER A 83 12.71 -14.51 16.45
C SER A 83 12.63 -13.46 17.56
N GLN A 84 11.83 -13.76 18.58
CA GLN A 84 11.74 -12.92 19.78
C GLN A 84 13.11 -12.74 20.44
N ASP A 85 13.88 -13.82 20.60
CA ASP A 85 15.23 -13.80 21.18
C ASP A 85 16.18 -12.83 20.44
N VAL A 86 16.15 -12.81 19.11
CA VAL A 86 16.98 -11.88 18.31
C VAL A 86 16.53 -10.43 18.51
N MET A 87 15.22 -10.18 18.58
CA MET A 87 14.70 -8.84 18.87
C MET A 87 15.09 -8.38 20.29
N GLU A 88 15.12 -9.30 21.26
CA GLU A 88 15.54 -9.03 22.63
C GLU A 88 17.03 -8.74 22.74
N GLU A 89 17.88 -9.59 22.15
CA GLU A 89 19.33 -9.41 22.12
C GLU A 89 19.73 -8.07 21.48
N MET A 90 19.06 -7.69 20.40
CA MET A 90 19.31 -6.44 19.70
C MET A 90 18.64 -5.22 20.34
N GLY A 91 17.74 -5.41 21.31
CA GLY A 91 16.94 -4.35 21.93
C GLY A 91 15.99 -3.65 20.94
N LEU A 92 15.36 -4.41 20.06
CA LEU A 92 14.45 -3.91 19.02
C LEU A 92 13.01 -3.79 19.54
N TYR A 93 12.43 -2.62 19.37
CA TYR A 93 10.99 -2.42 19.36
C TYR A 93 10.54 -2.20 17.91
N VAL A 94 9.70 -3.10 17.39
CA VAL A 94 9.20 -3.04 16.01
C VAL A 94 7.72 -2.74 16.03
N LEU A 95 7.38 -1.61 15.41
CA LEU A 95 6.01 -1.16 15.17
C LEU A 95 5.66 -1.37 13.70
N THR A 96 4.60 -2.13 13.43
CA THR A 96 4.02 -2.26 12.09
C THR A 96 2.62 -1.67 12.12
N PHE A 97 2.15 -1.10 11.01
CA PHE A 97 0.81 -0.52 10.93
C PHE A 97 0.17 -0.78 9.58
N ASP A 98 -1.15 -0.83 9.55
CA ASP A 98 -1.92 -0.88 8.32
C ASP A 98 -1.85 0.50 7.68
N ARG A 99 -1.39 0.59 6.43
CA ARG A 99 -1.42 1.86 5.68
C ARG A 99 -2.86 2.34 5.45
N ALA A 100 -3.04 3.62 5.16
CA ALA A 100 -4.37 4.18 4.93
C ALA A 100 -5.13 3.39 3.84
N GLY A 101 -6.32 2.87 4.19
CA GLY A 101 -7.15 2.05 3.30
C GLY A 101 -6.82 0.54 3.29
N TYR A 102 -5.83 0.11 4.08
CA TYR A 102 -5.54 -1.31 4.34
C TYR A 102 -6.08 -1.73 5.70
N GLY A 103 -6.42 -3.01 5.81
CA GLY A 103 -6.74 -3.64 7.09
C GLY A 103 -7.75 -2.84 7.91
N GLU A 104 -7.36 -2.44 9.11
CA GLU A 104 -8.22 -1.70 10.06
C GLU A 104 -7.90 -0.19 10.14
N SER A 105 -7.03 0.32 9.26
CA SER A 105 -6.67 1.76 9.18
C SER A 105 -7.55 2.52 8.21
N ASP A 106 -8.23 3.55 8.69
CA ASP A 106 -9.21 4.31 7.90
C ASP A 106 -8.62 4.80 6.56
N PRO A 107 -9.42 4.82 5.47
CA PRO A 107 -8.98 5.35 4.20
C PRO A 107 -8.68 6.85 4.32
N ASN A 108 -7.73 7.32 3.53
CA ASN A 108 -7.48 8.75 3.37
C ASN A 108 -7.91 9.19 1.96
N PRO A 109 -9.06 9.86 1.78
CA PRO A 109 -9.50 10.33 0.46
C PRO A 109 -8.47 11.23 -0.24
N ASN A 110 -7.66 11.95 0.54
CA ASN A 110 -6.60 12.83 0.07
C ASN A 110 -5.20 12.19 0.18
N ARG A 111 -5.11 10.85 0.26
CA ARG A 111 -3.81 10.19 0.44
C ARG A 111 -2.85 10.55 -0.69
N SER A 112 -1.65 10.88 -0.26
CA SER A 112 -0.51 11.25 -1.06
C SER A 112 0.75 10.72 -0.39
N VAL A 113 1.85 10.69 -1.13
CA VAL A 113 3.18 10.40 -0.58
C VAL A 113 3.46 11.29 0.65
N LYS A 114 3.08 12.58 0.59
CA LYS A 114 3.26 13.53 1.70
C LYS A 114 2.42 13.18 2.92
N SER A 115 1.13 12.85 2.75
CA SER A 115 0.26 12.55 3.89
C SER A 115 0.74 11.30 4.63
N GLU A 116 1.28 10.30 3.95
CA GLU A 116 1.77 9.10 4.61
C GLU A 116 3.01 9.34 5.48
N ALA A 117 3.89 10.26 5.10
CA ALA A 117 4.99 10.67 5.98
C ALA A 117 4.45 11.25 7.30
N PHE A 118 3.39 12.06 7.22
CA PHE A 118 2.76 12.63 8.41
C PHE A 118 1.96 11.61 9.21
N ASP A 119 1.30 10.65 8.57
CA ASP A 119 0.67 9.51 9.24
C ASP A 119 1.71 8.74 10.08
N ILE A 120 2.90 8.47 9.51
CA ILE A 120 4.01 7.82 10.23
C ILE A 120 4.53 8.71 11.37
N GLN A 121 4.65 10.01 11.16
CA GLN A 121 5.07 10.94 12.21
C GLN A 121 4.07 10.96 13.38
N GLU A 122 2.79 11.12 13.09
CA GLU A 122 1.72 11.16 14.11
C GLU A 122 1.62 9.83 14.85
N LEU A 123 1.78 8.70 14.14
CA LEU A 123 1.88 7.38 14.75
C LEU A 123 3.03 7.31 15.76
N ALA A 124 4.22 7.75 15.35
CA ALA A 124 5.39 7.79 16.24
C ALA A 124 5.21 8.71 17.43
N ASP A 125 4.55 9.86 17.24
CA ASP A 125 4.30 10.85 18.29
C ASP A 125 3.30 10.33 19.33
N GLN A 126 2.16 9.80 18.89
CA GLN A 126 1.12 9.29 19.79
C GLN A 126 1.57 8.05 20.56
N LEU A 127 2.35 7.18 19.92
CA LEU A 127 2.94 6.03 20.59
C LEU A 127 4.24 6.36 21.32
N GLN A 128 4.67 7.63 21.34
CA GLN A 128 5.82 8.12 22.10
C GLN A 128 7.13 7.38 21.78
N LEU A 129 7.42 7.20 20.48
CA LEU A 129 8.67 6.60 20.02
C LEU A 129 9.88 7.52 20.29
N GLY A 130 9.64 8.81 20.55
CA GLY A 130 10.66 9.79 20.89
C GLY A 130 11.02 10.71 19.72
N ALA A 131 12.12 11.46 19.90
CA ALA A 131 12.51 12.49 18.94
C ALA A 131 12.88 11.92 17.56
N LYS A 132 13.56 10.78 17.52
CA LYS A 132 13.94 10.09 16.29
C LYS A 132 13.68 8.60 16.36
N PHE A 133 13.36 8.00 15.22
CA PHE A 133 13.10 6.56 15.06
C PHE A 133 13.63 6.06 13.72
N TYR A 134 13.75 4.74 13.57
CA TYR A 134 14.16 4.10 12.33
C TYR A 134 12.94 3.72 11.50
N VAL A 135 13.07 3.73 10.19
CA VAL A 135 12.01 3.31 9.28
C VAL A 135 12.51 2.27 8.28
N ILE A 136 11.70 1.23 8.06
CA ILE A 136 11.99 0.18 7.09
C ILE A 136 10.78 0.07 6.16
N GLY A 137 11.00 0.22 4.86
CA GLY A 137 9.96 0.02 3.84
C GLY A 137 10.22 -1.24 3.05
N VAL A 138 9.19 -2.06 2.85
CA VAL A 138 9.28 -3.28 2.02
C VAL A 138 8.48 -3.11 0.75
N SER A 139 9.09 -3.37 -0.41
CA SER A 139 8.41 -3.28 -1.70
C SER A 139 7.73 -1.93 -1.87
N ILE A 140 6.41 -1.88 -2.12
CA ILE A 140 5.68 -0.63 -2.26
C ILE A 140 5.67 0.23 -0.98
N GLY A 141 5.96 -0.32 0.21
CA GLY A 141 6.15 0.48 1.42
C GLY A 141 7.36 1.43 1.37
N THR A 142 8.25 1.25 0.38
CA THR A 142 9.45 2.09 0.22
C THR A 142 9.15 3.52 -0.22
N TYR A 143 8.03 3.80 -0.93
CA TYR A 143 7.73 5.20 -1.26
C TYR A 143 7.38 6.03 -0.02
N SER A 144 6.78 5.41 1.00
CA SER A 144 6.50 6.07 2.29
C SER A 144 7.81 6.44 2.99
N ILE A 145 8.87 5.63 2.82
CA ILE A 145 10.21 5.94 3.35
C ILE A 145 10.85 7.12 2.62
N TRP A 146 10.76 7.15 1.29
CA TRP A 146 11.18 8.32 0.52
C TRP A 146 10.42 9.58 0.94
N ALA A 147 9.13 9.45 1.24
CA ALA A 147 8.33 10.54 1.80
C ALA A 147 8.86 11.01 3.15
N CYS A 148 9.16 10.08 4.06
CA CYS A 148 9.70 10.39 5.36
C CYS A 148 11.02 11.17 5.27
N LEU A 149 11.93 10.69 4.41
CA LEU A 149 13.20 11.37 4.16
C LEU A 149 13.02 12.79 3.58
N LYS A 150 11.96 13.01 2.80
CA LYS A 150 11.66 14.33 2.22
C LYS A 150 10.98 15.28 3.20
N TYR A 151 9.96 14.81 3.92
CA TYR A 151 9.03 15.68 4.67
C TYR A 151 9.29 15.72 6.16
N ILE A 152 9.86 14.65 6.74
CA ILE A 152 10.13 14.56 8.17
C ILE A 152 11.59 14.11 8.48
N PRO A 153 12.62 14.56 7.72
CA PRO A 153 13.99 14.06 7.90
C PRO A 153 14.52 14.25 9.33
N HIS A 154 14.07 15.30 10.02
CA HIS A 154 14.42 15.58 11.40
C HIS A 154 13.98 14.49 12.40
N ARG A 155 13.02 13.62 12.02
CA ARG A 155 12.50 12.50 12.82
C ARG A 155 13.17 11.16 12.51
N ILE A 156 13.97 11.08 11.45
CA ILE A 156 14.50 9.80 10.97
C ILE A 156 15.93 9.60 11.50
N ALA A 157 16.13 8.57 12.32
CA ALA A 157 17.46 8.12 12.79
C ALA A 157 18.18 7.27 11.74
N GLY A 158 17.42 6.53 10.94
CA GLY A 158 17.92 5.72 9.83
C GLY A 158 16.77 5.20 8.97
N ALA A 159 17.05 4.91 7.71
CA ALA A 159 16.07 4.44 6.74
C ALA A 159 16.62 3.24 5.97
N THR A 160 15.79 2.19 5.82
CA THR A 160 16.11 1.00 5.04
C THR A 160 15.04 0.77 3.98
N LEU A 161 15.47 0.51 2.74
CA LEU A 161 14.61 0.17 1.63
C LEU A 161 14.85 -1.29 1.24
N VAL A 162 13.85 -2.15 1.41
CA VAL A 162 13.93 -3.56 1.04
C VAL A 162 13.15 -3.75 -0.25
N VAL A 163 13.84 -4.21 -1.30
CA VAL A 163 13.28 -4.43 -2.66
C VAL A 163 12.44 -3.23 -3.18
N PRO A 164 13.01 -2.02 -3.25
CA PRO A 164 12.25 -0.81 -3.54
C PRO A 164 11.55 -0.82 -4.90
N VAL A 165 10.36 -0.21 -4.93
CA VAL A 165 9.67 0.08 -6.18
C VAL A 165 10.23 1.36 -6.80
N ILE A 166 10.22 1.43 -8.13
CA ILE A 166 10.75 2.57 -8.89
C ILE A 166 9.60 3.37 -9.49
N ASN A 167 9.65 4.69 -9.35
CA ASN A 167 8.81 5.61 -10.10
C ASN A 167 9.53 6.00 -11.41
N PHE A 168 8.99 5.59 -12.56
CA PHE A 168 9.55 5.87 -13.87
C PHE A 168 9.48 7.35 -14.29
N TRP A 169 8.70 8.17 -13.57
CA TRP A 169 8.57 9.62 -13.80
C TRP A 169 9.34 10.46 -12.78
N TRP A 170 10.28 9.86 -12.03
CA TRP A 170 11.08 10.62 -11.07
C TRP A 170 11.98 11.62 -11.81
N PRO A 171 11.88 12.94 -11.53
CA PRO A 171 12.68 13.95 -12.25
C PRO A 171 14.19 13.79 -12.13
N SER A 172 14.66 13.09 -11.08
CA SER A 172 16.08 12.86 -10.82
C SER A 172 16.71 11.79 -11.73
N PHE A 173 15.91 10.96 -12.41
CA PHE A 173 16.42 9.95 -13.33
C PHE A 173 16.53 10.51 -14.76
N PRO A 174 17.59 10.19 -15.51
CA PRO A 174 17.70 10.56 -16.92
C PRO A 174 16.50 10.01 -17.72
N PRO A 175 15.75 10.85 -18.46
CA PRO A 175 14.52 10.42 -19.14
C PRO A 175 14.74 9.27 -20.13
N LYS A 176 15.90 9.23 -20.80
CA LYS A 176 16.25 8.12 -21.71
C LYS A 176 16.35 6.79 -20.97
N LEU A 177 17.07 6.78 -19.84
CA LEU A 177 17.23 5.59 -19.01
C LEU A 177 15.90 5.14 -18.41
N ALA A 178 15.12 6.07 -17.86
CA ALA A 178 13.81 5.76 -17.30
C ALA A 178 12.88 5.11 -18.35
N ASN A 179 12.85 5.66 -19.57
CA ASN A 179 12.08 5.10 -20.68
C ASN A 179 12.58 3.74 -21.14
N GLU A 180 13.90 3.51 -21.17
CA GLU A 180 14.49 2.22 -21.53
C GLU A 180 14.06 1.13 -20.52
N VAL A 181 14.22 1.39 -19.23
CA VAL A 181 13.82 0.44 -18.18
C VAL A 181 12.30 0.26 -18.13
N PHE A 182 11.51 1.32 -18.37
CA PHE A 182 10.06 1.23 -18.47
C PHE A 182 9.61 0.28 -19.60
N ARG A 183 10.28 0.33 -20.75
CA ARG A 183 9.97 -0.56 -21.90
C ARG A 183 10.29 -2.02 -21.65
N ASN A 184 11.13 -2.35 -20.66
CA ASN A 184 11.40 -3.72 -20.23
C ASN A 184 10.24 -4.33 -19.42
N GLN A 185 9.29 -3.52 -18.94
CA GLN A 185 8.09 -4.03 -18.29
C GLN A 185 7.17 -4.74 -19.30
N LEU A 186 6.28 -5.60 -18.82
CA LEU A 186 5.22 -6.16 -19.67
C LEU A 186 4.35 -5.03 -20.25
N LYS A 187 3.92 -5.17 -21.50
CA LYS A 187 3.05 -4.16 -22.17
C LYS A 187 1.83 -3.78 -21.33
N ARG A 188 1.20 -4.75 -20.64
CA ARG A 188 0.05 -4.51 -19.75
C ARG A 188 0.40 -3.60 -18.57
N ASP A 189 1.59 -3.75 -17.99
CA ASP A 189 2.04 -2.94 -16.86
C ASP A 189 2.48 -1.55 -17.33
N GLN A 190 3.06 -1.44 -18.53
CA GLN A 190 3.31 -0.15 -19.16
C GLN A 190 2.01 0.64 -19.35
N VAL A 191 0.96 0.00 -19.89
CA VAL A 191 -0.35 0.64 -20.06
C VAL A 191 -0.96 1.02 -18.72
N LYS A 192 -0.99 0.09 -17.75
CA LYS A 192 -1.48 0.34 -16.38
C LYS A 192 -0.80 1.55 -15.74
N LEU A 193 0.54 1.59 -15.74
CA LEU A 193 1.31 2.68 -15.14
C LEU A 193 1.12 4.00 -15.91
N SER A 194 1.00 3.95 -17.23
CA SER A 194 0.72 5.14 -18.05
C SER A 194 -0.67 5.72 -17.74
N ILE A 195 -1.68 4.87 -17.59
CA ILE A 195 -3.02 5.27 -17.16
C ILE A 195 -2.94 5.88 -15.76
N ALA A 196 -2.24 5.24 -14.82
CA ALA A 196 -2.12 5.77 -13.47
C ALA A 196 -1.46 7.15 -13.42
N HIS A 197 -0.41 7.36 -14.21
CA HIS A 197 0.31 8.63 -14.25
C HIS A 197 -0.48 9.75 -14.95
N HIS A 198 -1.10 9.46 -16.10
CA HIS A 198 -1.73 10.50 -16.94
C HIS A 198 -3.24 10.65 -16.71
N MET A 199 -3.92 9.59 -16.29
CA MET A 199 -5.38 9.50 -16.15
C MET A 199 -5.75 8.71 -14.88
N PRO A 200 -5.30 9.14 -13.68
CA PRO A 200 -5.48 8.38 -12.44
C PRO A 200 -6.94 8.03 -12.12
N TRP A 201 -7.88 8.87 -12.59
CA TRP A 201 -9.33 8.63 -12.46
C TRP A 201 -9.83 7.37 -13.21
N LEU A 202 -9.07 6.86 -14.18
CA LEU A 202 -9.39 5.60 -14.90
C LEU A 202 -8.80 4.36 -14.24
N VAL A 203 -7.92 4.49 -13.24
CA VAL A 203 -7.22 3.33 -12.65
C VAL A 203 -8.19 2.33 -12.08
N TYR A 204 -9.23 2.78 -11.37
CA TYR A 204 -10.24 1.86 -10.83
C TYR A 204 -10.89 1.02 -11.93
N TRP A 205 -11.37 1.66 -13.00
CA TRP A 205 -11.96 0.98 -14.13
C TRP A 205 -10.99 0.00 -14.77
N TRP A 206 -9.75 0.43 -15.05
CA TRP A 206 -8.74 -0.44 -15.65
C TRP A 206 -8.46 -1.69 -14.80
N MET A 207 -8.34 -1.52 -13.48
CA MET A 207 -8.02 -2.58 -12.54
C MET A 207 -9.19 -3.55 -12.26
N THR A 208 -10.39 -3.25 -12.77
CA THR A 208 -11.58 -4.11 -12.62
C THR A 208 -11.91 -4.89 -13.89
N GLN A 209 -11.13 -4.73 -14.96
CA GLN A 209 -11.38 -5.41 -16.23
C GLN A 209 -11.12 -6.92 -16.14
N LYS A 210 -12.09 -7.70 -16.59
CA LYS A 210 -12.01 -9.18 -16.65
C LYS A 210 -11.62 -9.70 -18.03
N LEU A 211 -11.82 -8.90 -19.07
CA LEU A 211 -11.66 -9.31 -20.46
C LEU A 211 -10.20 -9.33 -20.92
N PHE A 212 -9.29 -8.71 -20.17
CA PHE A 212 -7.88 -8.69 -20.50
C PHE A 212 -6.99 -8.60 -19.26
N PRO A 213 -5.72 -9.00 -19.38
CA PRO A 213 -4.73 -8.84 -18.33
C PRO A 213 -4.47 -7.38 -17.95
N TYR A 214 -4.76 -7.00 -16.70
CA TYR A 214 -4.68 -5.60 -16.26
C TYR A 214 -3.48 -5.28 -15.35
N CYS A 215 -2.91 -6.27 -14.65
CA CYS A 215 -1.74 -6.10 -13.78
C CYS A 215 -1.00 -7.43 -13.58
N ALA A 216 0.30 -7.48 -13.88
CA ALA A 216 1.06 -8.73 -13.72
C ALA A 216 1.22 -9.17 -12.27
N ILE A 217 1.34 -8.22 -11.34
CA ILE A 217 1.51 -8.48 -9.90
C ILE A 217 0.27 -9.15 -9.33
N LEU A 218 -0.92 -8.58 -9.58
CA LEU A 218 -2.18 -9.16 -9.11
C LEU A 218 -2.49 -10.51 -9.74
N GLN A 219 -1.99 -10.74 -10.96
CA GLN A 219 -2.12 -12.03 -11.65
C GLN A 219 -1.00 -13.00 -11.32
N ARG A 220 -0.07 -12.65 -10.43
CA ARG A 220 1.11 -13.45 -10.05
C ARG A 220 1.84 -14.01 -11.28
N HIS A 221 2.05 -13.17 -12.29
CA HIS A 221 2.52 -13.62 -13.58
C HIS A 221 3.92 -14.25 -13.48
N PRO A 222 4.17 -15.42 -14.11
CA PRO A 222 5.44 -16.15 -13.96
C PRO A 222 6.69 -15.37 -14.35
N ILE A 223 6.56 -14.38 -15.24
CA ILE A 223 7.71 -13.53 -15.66
C ILE A 223 8.31 -12.72 -14.49
N LEU A 224 7.57 -12.54 -13.40
CA LEU A 224 8.03 -11.82 -12.22
C LEU A 224 8.97 -12.66 -11.34
N PHE A 225 9.02 -13.97 -11.55
CA PHE A 225 9.67 -14.91 -10.66
C PHE A 225 10.60 -15.84 -11.44
N THR A 226 11.84 -15.97 -10.97
CA THR A 226 12.70 -17.07 -11.41
C THR A 226 12.14 -18.39 -10.89
N LYS A 227 12.62 -19.54 -11.42
CA LYS A 227 12.24 -20.87 -10.89
C LYS A 227 12.48 -20.99 -9.38
N ARG A 228 13.56 -20.39 -8.88
CA ARG A 228 13.88 -20.35 -7.45
C ARG A 228 12.85 -19.53 -6.69
N ASP A 229 12.49 -18.35 -7.19
CA ASP A 229 11.50 -17.48 -6.55
C ASP A 229 10.12 -18.17 -6.49
N VAL A 230 9.72 -18.87 -7.55
CA VAL A 230 8.47 -19.66 -7.56
C VAL A 230 8.50 -20.73 -6.48
N ALA A 231 9.61 -21.46 -6.33
CA ALA A 231 9.75 -22.48 -5.29
C ALA A 231 9.69 -21.86 -3.88
N THR A 232 10.35 -20.73 -3.66
CA THR A 232 10.29 -20.00 -2.39
C THR A 232 8.87 -19.50 -2.09
N VAL A 233 8.17 -18.91 -3.05
CA VAL A 233 6.78 -18.45 -2.89
C VAL A 233 5.84 -19.62 -2.61
N MET A 234 6.03 -20.76 -3.27
CA MET A 234 5.26 -21.97 -2.99
C MET A 234 5.48 -22.45 -1.55
N GLU A 235 6.72 -22.45 -1.05
CA GLU A 235 7.00 -22.83 0.34
C GLU A 235 6.38 -21.84 1.33
N MET A 236 6.54 -20.54 1.09
CA MET A 236 5.92 -19.49 1.91
C MET A 236 4.40 -19.59 1.93
N SER A 237 3.78 -19.99 0.82
CA SER A 237 2.31 -20.15 0.72
C SER A 237 1.76 -21.30 1.57
N LYS A 238 2.62 -22.22 2.03
CA LYS A 238 2.22 -23.28 2.96
C LYS A 238 2.04 -22.77 4.39
N VAL A 239 2.59 -21.59 4.72
CA VAL A 239 2.37 -20.95 6.01
C VAL A 239 0.99 -20.30 5.99
N PRO A 240 0.03 -20.78 6.82
CA PRO A 240 -1.32 -20.22 6.81
C PRO A 240 -1.31 -18.74 7.19
N ASN A 241 -2.00 -17.92 6.42
CA ASN A 241 -2.30 -16.54 6.78
C ASN A 241 -3.82 -16.40 6.98
N PRO A 242 -4.36 -16.78 8.15
CA PRO A 242 -5.81 -16.78 8.39
C PRO A 242 -6.42 -15.37 8.23
N ASP A 243 -5.61 -14.32 8.40
CA ASP A 243 -6.02 -12.92 8.32
C ASP A 243 -5.79 -12.30 6.93
N GLU A 244 -5.43 -13.07 5.89
CA GLU A 244 -5.23 -12.55 4.53
C GLU A 244 -6.46 -11.78 4.01
N HIS A 245 -7.66 -12.27 4.33
CA HIS A 245 -8.91 -11.63 3.95
C HIS A 245 -9.09 -10.23 4.56
N LYS A 246 -8.49 -9.96 5.73
CA LYS A 246 -8.58 -8.67 6.42
C LYS A 246 -7.77 -7.58 5.72
N ILE A 247 -6.70 -7.94 4.99
CA ILE A 247 -5.83 -7.01 4.26
C ILE A 247 -6.65 -6.05 3.40
N ARG A 248 -7.68 -6.59 2.72
CA ARG A 248 -8.48 -5.89 1.70
C ARG A 248 -9.88 -5.55 2.18
N GLN A 249 -10.17 -5.66 3.47
CA GLN A 249 -11.54 -5.58 3.99
C GLN A 249 -12.23 -4.22 3.78
N GLN A 250 -11.46 -3.17 3.51
CA GLN A 250 -11.97 -1.84 3.16
C GLN A 250 -12.36 -1.69 1.69
N GLY A 251 -12.06 -2.70 0.87
CA GLY A 251 -12.38 -2.75 -0.55
C GLY A 251 -11.13 -2.73 -1.44
N MET A 252 -11.21 -3.43 -2.57
CA MET A 252 -10.11 -3.58 -3.52
C MET A 252 -9.55 -2.23 -4.03
N HIS A 253 -10.42 -1.22 -4.16
CA HIS A 253 -9.98 0.09 -4.62
C HIS A 253 -9.03 0.74 -3.62
N GLU A 254 -9.48 0.89 -2.36
CA GLU A 254 -8.68 1.52 -1.31
C GLU A 254 -7.40 0.78 -1.01
N SER A 255 -7.49 -0.55 -0.88
CA SER A 255 -6.33 -1.34 -0.50
C SER A 255 -5.36 -1.49 -1.68
N LEU A 256 -5.81 -1.84 -2.88
CA LEU A 256 -4.87 -2.23 -3.96
C LEU A 256 -4.77 -1.23 -5.11
N ASN A 257 -5.89 -0.68 -5.59
CA ASN A 257 -5.84 0.14 -6.81
C ASN A 257 -5.18 1.50 -6.56
N ARG A 258 -5.38 2.07 -5.38
CA ARG A 258 -4.79 3.35 -5.00
C ARG A 258 -3.28 3.32 -4.82
N ASP A 259 -2.70 2.15 -4.60
CA ASP A 259 -1.26 1.93 -4.56
C ASP A 259 -0.58 2.11 -5.93
N ILE A 260 -1.38 2.10 -7.02
CA ILE A 260 -0.87 2.27 -8.39
C ILE A 260 -0.82 3.75 -8.80
N ILE A 261 -1.56 4.62 -8.10
CA ILE A 261 -1.68 6.07 -8.36
C ILE A 261 -0.54 6.83 -7.67
#